data_AF-A0A4C1WB50-F1
#
_entry.id   AF-A0A4C1WB50-F1
#
_cell.length_a   1.000
_cell.length_b   1.000
_cell.length_c   1.000
_cell.angle_alpha   90.00
_cell.angle_beta   90.00
_cell.angle_gamma   90.00
#
_symmetry.space_group_name_H-M   'P 1'
#
loop_
_entity.id
_entity.type
_entity.pdbx_description
1 polymer ?
#
loop_
_entity_poly.entity_id
_entity_poly.type
_entity_poly.pdbx_seq_one_letter_code
_entity_poly.pdbx_strand_id
1 'polypeptide(L)'
;MPESRVPSMQTSSPEAALTKKMAADYDWFPLSHAKKMIRAASLEELQNRYAEGSTGEIIKCFFPQVEEAYRILRKIEMTSQMAQTLMSHDEFVQYLYRFNLQDSPHWACDLVKRSRRAARSRRTAICSFGSVRR
;
A
#
# COMPACT_ATOMS: atom_id res chain seq x y z
N MET A 1 74.47 -41.72 14.39
CA MET A 1 74.18 -40.50 13.61
C MET A 1 73.16 -40.85 12.55
N PRO A 2 71.94 -40.31 12.55
CA PRO A 2 71.09 -40.35 11.35
C PRO A 2 71.17 -39.01 10.60
N GLU A 3 71.38 -39.08 9.29
CA GLU A 3 71.36 -37.93 8.39
C GLU A 3 69.96 -37.31 8.33
N SER A 4 69.88 -36.00 8.55
CA SER A 4 68.66 -35.20 8.39
C SER A 4 68.40 -34.94 6.90
N ARG A 5 67.36 -35.57 6.34
CA ARG A 5 66.84 -35.24 5.01
C ARG A 5 65.97 -33.98 5.10
N VAL A 6 66.45 -32.86 4.58
CA VAL A 6 65.67 -31.62 4.45
C VAL A 6 64.70 -31.78 3.25
N PRO A 7 63.39 -31.50 3.39
CA PRO A 7 62.50 -31.47 2.24
C PRO A 7 62.73 -30.18 1.44
N SER A 8 63.09 -30.33 0.17
CA SER A 8 63.05 -29.26 -0.82
C SER A 8 61.62 -28.72 -0.93
N MET A 9 61.41 -27.44 -0.57
CA MET A 9 60.16 -26.75 -0.86
C MET A 9 60.01 -26.60 -2.37
N GLN A 10 59.11 -27.38 -2.96
CA GLN A 10 58.62 -27.09 -4.29
C GLN A 10 57.71 -25.88 -4.21
N THR A 11 58.20 -24.72 -4.59
CA THR A 11 57.36 -23.55 -4.89
C THR A 11 56.63 -23.84 -6.20
N SER A 12 55.39 -24.33 -6.11
CA SER A 12 54.50 -24.35 -7.27
C SER A 12 54.28 -22.91 -7.72
N SER A 13 54.84 -22.57 -8.88
CA SER A 13 54.63 -21.28 -9.54
C SER A 13 53.12 -20.99 -9.72
N PRO A 14 52.62 -19.77 -9.44
CA PRO A 14 51.22 -19.40 -9.58
C PRO A 14 50.78 -19.24 -11.05
N GLU A 15 51.50 -19.84 -12.00
CA GLU A 15 51.23 -19.75 -13.44
C GLU A 15 49.93 -20.49 -13.85
N ALA A 16 49.45 -21.44 -13.05
CA ALA A 16 48.22 -22.19 -13.36
C ALA A 16 46.92 -21.44 -13.01
N ALA A 17 46.99 -20.31 -12.29
CA ALA A 17 45.80 -19.60 -11.81
C ALA A 17 45.32 -18.45 -12.72
N LEU A 18 46.09 -18.05 -13.74
CA LEU A 18 45.87 -16.79 -14.47
C LEU A 18 45.36 -16.91 -15.92
N THR A 19 44.98 -18.09 -16.41
CA THR A 19 44.65 -18.26 -17.85
C THR A 19 43.20 -18.56 -18.19
N LYS A 20 42.26 -18.47 -17.25
CA LYS A 20 40.83 -18.48 -17.59
C LYS A 20 40.30 -17.05 -17.72
N LYS A 21 40.48 -16.47 -18.92
CA LYS A 21 39.66 -15.33 -19.35
C LYS A 21 38.22 -15.85 -19.53
N MET A 22 37.45 -15.82 -18.46
CA MET A 22 36.02 -16.11 -18.50
C MET A 22 35.37 -15.00 -19.32
N ALA A 23 34.77 -15.33 -20.46
CA ALA A 23 33.95 -14.39 -21.19
C ALA A 23 32.88 -13.87 -20.23
N ALA A 24 32.77 -12.55 -20.09
CA ALA A 24 31.77 -11.99 -19.20
C ALA A 24 30.39 -12.41 -19.72
N ASP A 25 29.64 -13.08 -18.86
CA ASP A 25 28.27 -13.51 -19.12
C ASP A 25 27.38 -12.27 -19.05
N TYR A 26 27.30 -11.57 -20.19
CA TYR A 26 26.50 -10.35 -20.36
C TYR A 26 25.03 -10.64 -20.71
N ASP A 27 24.62 -11.91 -20.79
CA ASP A 27 23.23 -12.30 -21.12
C ASP A 27 22.33 -12.27 -19.87
N TRP A 28 22.93 -12.32 -18.68
CA TRP A 28 22.20 -12.33 -17.42
C TRP A 28 21.73 -10.94 -17.00
N PHE A 29 20.53 -10.55 -17.45
CA PHE A 29 19.86 -9.36 -16.90
C PHE A 29 19.46 -9.61 -15.44
N PRO A 30 19.94 -8.81 -14.47
CA PRO A 30 19.62 -9.04 -13.08
C PRO A 30 18.11 -8.87 -12.84
N LEU A 31 17.43 -9.98 -12.51
CA LEU A 31 16.00 -9.95 -12.20
C LEU A 31 15.65 -8.97 -11.07
N SER A 32 16.57 -8.75 -10.13
CA SER A 32 16.43 -7.73 -9.09
C SER A 32 16.33 -6.31 -9.68
N HIS A 33 17.10 -6.01 -10.72
CA HIS A 33 17.08 -4.74 -11.43
C HIS A 33 15.78 -4.56 -12.21
N ALA A 34 15.36 -5.57 -12.98
CA ALA A 34 14.06 -5.60 -13.66
C ALA A 34 12.90 -5.26 -12.72
N LYS A 35 12.84 -5.94 -11.58
CA LYS A 35 11.78 -5.78 -10.58
C LYS A 35 11.79 -4.39 -9.94
N LYS A 36 12.98 -3.81 -9.70
CA LYS A 36 13.09 -2.44 -9.19
C LYS A 36 12.53 -1.42 -10.18
N MET A 37 12.85 -1.57 -11.47
CA MET A 37 12.35 -0.67 -12.51
C MET A 37 10.83 -0.73 -12.63
N ILE A 38 10.25 -1.95 -12.63
CA ILE A 38 8.79 -2.12 -12.69
C ILE A 38 8.13 -1.50 -11.45
N ARG A 39 8.67 -1.74 -10.25
CA ARG A 39 8.13 -1.14 -9.01
C ARG A 39 8.17 0.38 -9.04
N ALA A 40 9.28 0.96 -9.49
CA ALA A 40 9.43 2.41 -9.60
C ALA A 40 8.39 3.00 -10.55
N ALA A 41 8.23 2.41 -11.75
CA ALA A 41 7.23 2.86 -12.73
C ALA A 41 5.79 2.75 -12.20
N SER A 42 5.44 1.62 -11.56
CA SER A 42 4.11 1.45 -10.95
C SER A 42 3.85 2.44 -9.81
N LEU A 43 4.89 2.79 -9.05
CA LEU A 43 4.76 3.74 -7.94
C LEU A 43 4.57 5.17 -8.44
N GLU A 44 5.26 5.56 -9.51
CA GLU A 44 5.05 6.83 -10.20
C GLU A 44 3.63 6.94 -10.76
N GLU A 45 3.13 5.90 -11.43
CA GLU A 45 1.74 5.88 -11.93
C GLU A 45 0.71 5.98 -10.79
N LEU A 46 0.96 5.29 -9.66
CA LEU A 46 0.13 5.41 -8.47
C LEU A 46 0.17 6.82 -7.89
N GLN A 47 1.35 7.43 -7.83
CA GLN A 47 1.50 8.80 -7.35
C GLN A 47 0.77 9.80 -8.24
N ASN A 48 0.84 9.65 -9.57
CA ASN A 48 0.15 10.52 -10.52
C ASN A 48 -1.37 10.42 -10.35
N ARG A 49 -1.92 9.19 -10.31
CA ARG A 49 -3.36 8.98 -10.04
C ARG A 49 -3.76 9.51 -8.67
N TYR A 50 -2.89 9.37 -7.68
CA TYR A 50 -3.10 9.87 -6.34
C TYR A 50 -3.08 11.41 -6.33
N ALA A 51 -2.27 12.08 -7.15
CA ALA A 51 -2.29 13.53 -7.27
C ALA A 51 -3.52 14.06 -8.02
N GLU A 52 -3.90 13.40 -9.11
CA GLU A 52 -4.98 13.87 -10.02
C GLU A 52 -6.40 13.59 -9.50
N GLY A 53 -6.62 12.52 -8.74
CA GLY A 53 -7.98 12.20 -8.25
C GLY A 53 -8.51 13.24 -7.26
N SER A 54 -9.82 13.42 -7.14
CA SER A 54 -10.41 14.16 -6.01
C SER A 54 -10.71 13.26 -4.79
N THR A 55 -10.70 11.94 -4.99
CA THR A 55 -10.92 10.96 -3.92
C THR A 55 -9.79 11.01 -2.90
N GLY A 56 -10.15 11.18 -1.63
CA GLY A 56 -9.20 11.12 -0.52
C GLY A 56 -8.31 12.36 -0.42
N GLU A 57 -8.75 13.53 -0.89
CA GLU A 57 -8.07 14.83 -0.72
C GLU A 57 -7.55 15.03 0.71
N ILE A 58 -8.36 14.68 1.70
CA ILE A 58 -7.98 14.81 3.11
C ILE A 58 -6.84 13.86 3.49
N ILE A 59 -6.83 12.62 2.97
CA ILE A 59 -5.70 11.70 3.16
C ILE A 59 -4.43 12.27 2.55
N LYS A 60 -4.53 12.95 1.39
CA LYS A 60 -3.38 13.56 0.70
C LYS A 60 -2.77 14.71 1.47
N CYS A 61 -3.59 15.49 2.19
CA CYS A 61 -3.09 16.55 3.05
C CYS A 61 -2.15 16.02 4.14
N PHE A 62 -2.40 14.81 4.64
CA PHE A 62 -1.55 14.17 5.65
C PHE A 62 -0.42 13.34 5.03
N PHE A 63 -0.68 12.68 3.90
CA PHE A 63 0.29 11.81 3.23
C PHE A 63 0.38 12.15 1.74
N PRO A 64 1.19 13.15 1.36
CA PRO A 64 1.34 13.53 -0.05
C PRO A 64 1.97 12.43 -0.91
N GLN A 65 2.80 11.57 -0.30
CA GLN A 65 3.45 10.45 -0.98
C GLN A 65 2.71 9.14 -0.76
N VAL A 66 2.39 8.46 -1.86
CA VAL A 66 1.62 7.21 -1.86
C VAL A 66 2.35 6.08 -1.14
N GLU A 67 3.69 6.04 -1.22
CA GLU A 67 4.49 5.00 -0.56
C GLU A 67 4.41 5.10 0.95
N GLU A 68 4.52 6.31 1.50
CA GLU A 68 4.47 6.53 2.94
C GLU A 68 3.07 6.32 3.49
N ALA A 69 2.05 6.81 2.77
CA ALA A 69 0.65 6.51 3.07
C ALA A 69 0.44 5.00 3.19
N TYR A 70 0.88 4.22 2.19
CA TYR A 70 0.71 2.77 2.19
C TYR A 70 1.47 2.09 3.34
N ARG A 71 2.71 2.50 3.62
CA ARG A 71 3.53 1.92 4.70
C ARG A 71 2.90 2.14 6.08
N ILE A 72 2.35 3.32 6.32
CA ILE A 72 1.74 3.69 7.60
C ILE A 72 0.37 3.02 7.73
N LEU A 73 -0.51 3.19 6.72
CA LEU A 73 -1.87 2.64 6.74
C LEU A 73 -1.88 1.11 6.84
N ARG A 74 -0.88 0.42 6.29
CA ARG A 74 -0.75 -1.04 6.41
C ARG A 74 -0.39 -1.51 7.83
N LYS A 75 0.25 -0.65 8.64
CA LYS A 75 0.70 -1.01 10.00
C LYS A 75 -0.33 -0.70 11.07
N ILE A 76 -1.28 0.18 10.77
CA ILE A 76 -2.31 0.62 11.70
C ILE A 76 -3.54 -0.25 11.49
N GLU A 77 -4.17 -0.70 12.58
CA GLU A 77 -5.49 -1.31 12.50
C GLU A 77 -6.53 -0.23 12.15
N MET A 78 -7.08 -0.31 10.93
CA MET A 78 -8.02 0.68 10.42
C MET A 78 -9.39 0.53 11.10
N THR A 79 -9.72 1.45 11.99
CA THR A 79 -11.07 1.51 12.60
C THR A 79 -12.04 2.26 11.69
N SER A 80 -13.35 2.00 11.86
CA SER A 80 -14.40 2.69 11.10
C SER A 80 -14.33 4.22 11.27
N GLN A 81 -14.02 4.69 12.48
CA GLN A 81 -13.94 6.11 12.78
C GLN A 81 -12.76 6.76 12.05
N MET A 82 -11.58 6.13 12.08
CA MET A 82 -10.41 6.63 11.35
C MET A 82 -10.66 6.69 9.84
N ALA A 83 -11.31 5.66 9.28
CA ALA A 83 -11.69 5.66 7.87
C ALA A 83 -12.66 6.81 7.54
N GLN A 84 -13.64 7.09 8.41
CA GLN A 84 -14.58 8.21 8.25
C GLN A 84 -13.88 9.56 8.35
N THR A 85 -12.98 9.75 9.31
CA THR A 85 -12.17 10.96 9.47
C THR A 85 -11.28 11.20 8.25
N LEU A 86 -10.56 10.17 7.80
CA LEU A 86 -9.66 10.25 6.64
C LEU A 86 -10.41 10.51 5.33
N MET A 87 -11.63 9.99 5.20
CA MET A 87 -12.50 10.26 4.07
C MET A 87 -13.30 11.56 4.23
N SER A 88 -13.13 12.28 5.35
CA SER A 88 -13.91 13.46 5.70
C SER A 88 -15.40 13.28 5.48
N HIS A 89 -15.92 12.18 6.01
CA HIS A 89 -17.36 12.00 6.17
C HIS A 89 -17.77 12.41 7.58
N ASP A 90 -19.05 12.73 7.73
CA ASP A 90 -19.69 13.01 9.03
C ASP A 90 -19.26 14.35 9.67
N GLU A 91 -19.41 14.48 10.98
CA GLU A 91 -19.14 15.69 11.77
C GLU A 91 -17.69 16.22 11.66
N PHE A 92 -16.74 15.41 11.17
CA PHE A 92 -15.34 15.83 10.97
C PHE A 92 -15.17 16.89 9.88
N VAL A 93 -16.11 17.00 8.94
CA VAL A 93 -16.06 18.00 7.86
C VAL A 93 -16.03 19.41 8.42
N GLN A 94 -16.82 19.66 9.47
CA GLN A 94 -16.89 20.98 10.11
C GLN A 94 -15.58 21.35 10.81
N TYR A 95 -14.87 20.36 11.36
CA TYR A 95 -13.55 20.56 11.94
C TYR A 95 -12.52 20.87 10.84
N LEU A 96 -12.51 20.09 9.76
CA LEU A 96 -11.57 20.27 8.63
C LEU A 96 -11.75 21.61 7.92
N TYR A 97 -12.99 22.10 7.80
CA TYR A 97 -13.29 23.43 7.27
C TYR A 97 -12.60 24.55 8.08
N ARG A 98 -12.52 24.42 9.42
CA ARG A 98 -11.83 25.42 10.27
C ARG A 98 -10.31 25.47 10.03
N PHE A 99 -9.73 24.39 9.51
CA PHE A 99 -8.32 24.32 9.13
C PHE A 99 -8.06 24.62 7.65
N ASN A 100 -9.09 25.06 6.91
CA ASN A 100 -9.03 25.31 5.47
C ASN A 100 -8.57 24.08 4.65
N LEU A 101 -8.89 22.87 5.13
CA LEU A 101 -8.61 21.60 4.43
C LEU A 101 -9.82 21.11 3.60
N GLN A 102 -10.99 21.69 3.82
CA GLN A 102 -12.24 21.44 3.12
C GLN A 102 -12.80 22.77 2.64
N ASP A 103 -13.40 22.79 1.45
CA ASP A 103 -14.00 24.01 0.89
C ASP A 103 -15.37 24.35 1.50
N SER A 104 -16.07 23.34 2.06
CA SER A 104 -17.42 23.48 2.58
C SER A 104 -17.58 22.79 3.95
N PRO A 105 -18.34 23.39 4.89
CA PRO A 105 -18.61 22.80 6.20
C PRO A 105 -19.67 21.68 6.17
N HIS A 106 -20.37 21.47 5.05
CA HIS A 106 -21.42 20.45 4.93
C HIS A 106 -21.12 19.49 3.79
N TRP A 107 -21.01 18.19 4.09
CA TRP A 107 -20.80 17.16 3.09
C TRP A 107 -22.15 16.64 2.57
N ALA A 108 -22.47 16.99 1.33
CA ALA A 108 -23.66 16.46 0.65
C ALA A 108 -23.42 15.00 0.28
N CYS A 109 -24.08 14.08 0.98
CA CYS A 109 -24.15 12.70 0.55
C CYS A 109 -25.06 12.63 -0.67
N ASP A 110 -24.52 12.43 -1.88
CA ASP A 110 -25.35 12.15 -3.06
C ASP A 110 -26.19 10.89 -2.80
N LEU A 111 -27.45 11.09 -2.40
CA LEU A 111 -28.41 10.04 -2.02
C LEU A 111 -28.78 9.11 -3.19
N VAL A 112 -28.28 9.38 -4.40
CA VAL A 112 -28.58 8.64 -5.63
C VAL A 112 -28.16 7.17 -5.59
N LYS A 113 -27.21 6.77 -4.72
CA LYS A 113 -26.68 5.38 -4.69
C LYS A 113 -27.23 4.48 -3.58
N ARG A 114 -28.18 4.95 -2.75
CA ARG A 114 -28.76 4.16 -1.63
C ARG A 114 -30.07 3.42 -1.97
N SER A 115 -30.45 3.29 -3.24
CA SER A 115 -31.73 2.67 -3.64
C SER A 115 -31.65 1.23 -4.18
N ARG A 116 -30.58 0.46 -3.91
CA ARG A 116 -30.49 -0.96 -4.36
C ARG A 116 -30.27 -2.03 -3.27
N ARG A 117 -30.41 -1.70 -1.98
CA ARG A 117 -30.32 -2.71 -0.89
C ARG A 117 -31.44 -2.67 0.15
N ALA A 118 -32.62 -2.17 -0.21
CA ALA A 118 -33.81 -2.19 0.67
C ALA A 118 -35.03 -2.89 0.03
N ALA A 119 -34.81 -3.75 -0.97
CA ALA A 119 -35.88 -4.48 -1.65
C ALA A 119 -35.64 -6.00 -1.63
N ARG A 120 -35.35 -6.58 -0.45
CA ARG A 120 -35.48 -8.02 -0.18
C ARG A 120 -35.30 -8.31 1.31
N SER A 121 -36.24 -7.87 2.14
CA SER A 121 -36.63 -8.56 3.38
C SER A 121 -37.66 -7.71 4.09
N ARG A 122 -38.94 -8.09 3.92
CA ARG A 122 -40.07 -7.88 4.85
C ARG A 122 -41.38 -8.22 4.11
N ARG A 123 -41.63 -9.51 3.92
CA ARG A 123 -42.99 -10.05 3.90
C ARG A 123 -43.02 -11.14 4.95
N THR A 124 -43.50 -10.79 6.15
CA THR A 124 -44.35 -11.60 7.04
C THR A 124 -44.51 -10.91 8.40
N ALA A 125 -45.64 -11.20 9.06
CA ALA A 125 -46.21 -10.63 10.30
C ALA A 125 -46.97 -9.31 10.09
N ILE A 126 -48.22 -9.32 9.60
CA ILE A 126 -49.47 -9.68 10.32
C ILE A 126 -49.58 -8.92 11.64
N CYS A 127 -50.19 -7.74 11.60
CA CYS A 127 -50.73 -7.03 12.75
C CYS A 127 -52.16 -7.50 13.01
N SER A 128 -52.37 -8.21 14.12
CA SER A 128 -53.68 -8.30 14.80
C SER A 128 -53.43 -8.49 16.29
N PHE A 129 -53.40 -7.40 17.06
CA PHE A 129 -53.56 -7.48 18.52
C PHE A 129 -54.52 -6.37 18.97
N GLY A 130 -55.82 -6.64 18.80
CA GLY A 130 -56.87 -5.91 19.50
C GLY A 130 -56.95 -6.45 20.92
N SER A 131 -56.59 -5.62 21.91
CA SER A 131 -56.81 -5.93 23.31
C SER A 131 -58.25 -5.62 23.73
N VAL A 132 -58.81 -6.59 24.46
CA VAL A 132 -60.09 -6.64 25.19
C VAL A 132 -60.29 -5.47 26.16
N ARG A 133 -61.57 -5.09 26.34
CA ARG A 133 -62.31 -4.75 27.59
C ARG A 133 -63.62 -4.05 27.16
N ARG A 134 -64.83 -4.35 27.64
CA ARG A 134 -65.35 -5.20 28.71
C ARG A 134 -66.82 -5.46 28.37
#